data_AF-A0A543AST0-F1
#
_entry.id   AF-A0A543AST0-F1
#
_cell.length_a   1.000
_cell.length_b   1.000
_cell.length_c   1.000
_cell.angle_alpha   90.00
_cell.angle_beta   90.00
_cell.angle_gamma   90.00
#
_symmetry.space_group_name_H-M   'P 1'
#
loop_
_entity.id
_entity.type
_entity.pdbx_description
1 polymer ?
#
loop_
_entity_poly.entity_id
_entity_poly.type
_entity_poly.pdbx_seq_one_letter_code
_entity_poly.pdbx_strand_id
1 'polypeptide(L)'
;MVSTMETIDGTVGRDKAAADLAAVAAAQRAVRDQPWPIWLYPANAVLLATMALTPMLSDAMKLMTCLPLAAVVFGLNYWVGLRIGTPFALPTSRGFLTAVVIAGLILIAAVLAGSLGAPNGIFPLLAVGVAVSYGIGSILHYRSTH
;
A
#
# COMPACT_ATOMS: atom_id res chain seq x y z
N MET A 1 -16.87 28.87 -54.97
CA MET A 1 -16.49 28.65 -53.56
C MET A 1 -17.32 27.49 -53.04
N VAL A 2 -16.80 26.27 -53.17
CA VAL A 2 -17.41 25.07 -52.56
C VAL A 2 -16.70 24.88 -51.23
N SER A 3 -17.43 25.09 -50.14
CA SER A 3 -16.96 24.79 -48.79
C SER A 3 -16.83 23.27 -48.69
N THR A 4 -15.60 22.79 -48.61
CA THR A 4 -15.29 21.41 -48.31
C THR A 4 -15.81 21.14 -46.91
N MET A 5 -17.01 20.55 -46.84
CA MET A 5 -17.62 20.11 -45.60
C MET A 5 -16.70 19.01 -45.05
N GLU A 6 -15.95 19.35 -44.01
CA GLU A 6 -15.11 18.43 -43.27
C GLU A 6 -16.04 17.40 -42.63
N THR A 7 -16.17 16.24 -43.29
CA THR A 7 -16.93 15.11 -42.79
C THR A 7 -16.22 14.67 -41.50
N ILE A 8 -16.77 15.04 -40.35
CA ILE A 8 -16.30 14.54 -39.05
C ILE A 8 -16.53 13.04 -39.07
N ASP A 9 -15.46 12.32 -39.36
CA ASP A 9 -15.44 10.89 -39.58
C ASP A 9 -15.88 10.17 -38.29
N GLY A 10 -16.91 9.34 -38.43
CA GLY A 10 -17.32 8.24 -37.55
C GLY A 10 -17.38 8.50 -36.04
N THR A 11 -18.58 8.42 -35.47
CA THR A 11 -18.75 8.04 -34.06
C THR A 11 -17.78 6.90 -33.75
N VAL A 12 -16.79 7.14 -32.88
CA VAL A 12 -15.81 6.13 -32.47
C VAL A 12 -16.60 4.90 -32.04
N GLY A 13 -16.50 3.81 -32.80
CA GLY A 13 -17.24 2.60 -32.51
C GLY A 13 -16.99 2.18 -31.07
N ARG A 14 -18.03 1.76 -30.36
CA ARG A 14 -17.96 1.40 -28.93
C ARG A 14 -16.77 0.51 -28.60
N ASP A 15 -16.44 -0.42 -29.50
CA ASP A 15 -15.31 -1.34 -29.35
C ASP A 15 -13.95 -0.65 -29.43
N LYS A 16 -13.79 0.34 -30.32
CA LYS A 16 -12.59 1.17 -30.41
C LYS A 16 -12.44 2.05 -29.16
N ALA A 17 -13.53 2.68 -28.72
CA ALA A 17 -13.52 3.46 -27.48
C ALA A 17 -13.17 2.57 -26.25
N ALA A 18 -13.70 1.35 -26.19
CA ALA A 18 -13.38 0.40 -25.12
C ALA A 18 -11.90 -0.04 -25.17
N ALA A 19 -11.36 -0.29 -26.37
CA ALA A 19 -9.95 -0.63 -26.56
C ALA A 19 -9.02 0.53 -26.14
N ASP A 20 -9.35 1.76 -26.53
CA ASP A 20 -8.57 2.95 -26.17
C ASP A 20 -8.60 3.19 -24.65
N LEU A 21 -9.75 3.02 -24.00
CA LEU A 21 -9.86 3.08 -22.53
C LEU A 21 -9.04 1.98 -21.85
N ALA A 22 -9.04 0.77 -22.39
CA ALA A 22 -8.23 -0.33 -21.85
C ALA A 22 -6.72 -0.04 -21.99
N ALA A 23 -6.29 0.56 -23.10
CA ALA A 23 -4.91 0.99 -23.32
C ALA A 23 -4.49 2.08 -22.32
N VAL A 24 -5.33 3.10 -22.10
CA VAL A 24 -5.08 4.13 -21.08
C VAL A 24 -4.99 3.52 -19.68
N ALA A 25 -5.90 2.60 -19.34
CA ALA A 25 -5.89 1.93 -18.03
C ALA A 25 -4.64 1.04 -17.84
N ALA A 26 -4.12 0.44 -18.92
CA ALA A 26 -2.87 -0.31 -18.89
C ALA A 26 -1.66 0.63 -18.70
N ALA A 27 -1.62 1.75 -19.43
CA ALA A 27 -0.57 2.77 -19.28
C ALA A 27 -0.54 3.37 -17.86
N GLN A 28 -1.71 3.69 -17.30
CA GLN A 28 -1.81 4.17 -15.91
C GLN A 28 -1.30 3.14 -14.90
N ARG A 29 -1.59 1.85 -15.11
CA ARG A 29 -1.04 0.77 -14.28
C ARG A 29 0.47 0.68 -14.37
N ALA A 30 1.03 0.74 -15.57
CA ALA A 30 2.49 0.71 -15.77
C ALA A 30 3.23 1.86 -15.06
N VAL A 31 2.60 3.02 -14.94
CA VAL A 31 3.16 4.16 -14.17
C VAL A 31 3.00 3.95 -12.66
N ARG A 32 1.89 3.34 -12.21
CA ARG A 32 1.61 3.12 -10.77
C ARG A 32 2.39 1.96 -10.18
N ASP A 33 2.51 0.85 -10.91
CA ASP A 33 3.12 -0.39 -10.45
C ASP A 33 4.64 -0.40 -10.72
N GLN A 34 5.30 0.72 -10.44
CA GLN A 34 6.76 0.80 -10.50
C GLN A 34 7.37 0.04 -9.31
N PRO A 35 8.49 -0.66 -9.52
CA PRO A 35 9.14 -1.39 -8.45
C PRO A 35 9.61 -0.43 -7.36
N TRP A 36 9.24 -0.72 -6.12
CA TRP A 36 9.76 0.02 -4.98
C TRP A 36 11.21 -0.36 -4.71
N PRO A 37 12.01 0.52 -4.09
CA PRO A 37 13.33 0.17 -3.58
C PRO A 37 13.24 -1.06 -2.67
N ILE A 38 14.09 -2.06 -2.90
CA ILE A 38 13.99 -3.37 -2.23
C ILE A 38 14.06 -3.28 -0.70
N TRP A 39 14.74 -2.27 -0.16
CA TRP A 39 14.85 -2.04 1.28
C TRP A 39 13.56 -1.53 1.93
N LEU A 40 12.64 -0.93 1.16
CA LEU A 40 11.39 -0.36 1.69
C LEU A 40 10.46 -1.46 2.21
N TYR A 41 10.46 -2.63 1.55
CA TYR A 41 9.65 -3.78 1.96
C TYR A 41 9.97 -4.27 3.38
N PRO A 42 11.22 -4.67 3.70
CA PRO A 42 11.56 -5.08 5.06
C PRO A 42 11.46 -3.92 6.06
N ALA A 43 11.74 -2.67 5.64
CA ALA A 43 11.57 -1.51 6.53
C ALA A 43 10.12 -1.33 6.98
N ASN A 44 9.16 -1.35 6.06
CA ASN A 44 7.73 -1.27 6.40
C ASN A 44 7.29 -2.47 7.25
N ALA A 45 7.74 -3.69 6.93
CA ALA A 45 7.41 -4.88 7.72
C ALA A 45 7.85 -4.72 9.19
N VAL A 46 9.09 -4.26 9.42
CA VAL A 46 9.64 -4.04 10.75
C VAL A 46 8.93 -2.89 11.47
N LEU A 47 8.67 -1.77 10.79
CA LEU A 47 7.99 -0.63 11.39
C LEU A 47 6.56 -0.99 11.82
N LEU A 48 5.81 -1.69 10.97
CA LEU A 48 4.46 -2.15 11.29
C LEU A 48 4.49 -3.18 12.43
N ALA A 49 5.42 -4.13 12.41
CA ALA A 49 5.57 -5.08 13.52
C ALA A 49 5.90 -4.38 14.84
N THR A 50 6.75 -3.35 14.80
CA THR A 50 7.08 -2.51 15.97
C THR A 50 5.85 -1.75 16.47
N MET A 51 5.02 -1.23 15.56
CA MET A 51 3.74 -0.61 15.93
C MET A 51 2.82 -1.58 16.67
N ALA A 52 2.77 -2.86 16.28
CA ALA A 52 1.97 -3.88 16.94
C ALA A 52 2.42 -4.18 18.39
N LEU A 53 3.66 -3.85 18.75
CA LEU A 53 4.22 -4.01 20.10
C LEU A 53 3.94 -2.80 21.00
N THR A 54 3.52 -1.67 20.43
CA THR A 54 3.28 -0.45 21.22
C THR A 54 2.32 -0.62 22.41
N PRO A 55 1.29 -1.50 22.38
CA PRO A 55 0.44 -1.72 23.55
C PRO A 55 1.16 -2.24 24.80
N MET A 56 2.35 -2.83 24.65
CA MET A 56 3.18 -3.30 25.77
C MET A 56 3.88 -2.16 26.53
N LEU A 57 3.87 -0.95 25.99
CA LEU A 57 4.50 0.22 26.59
C LEU A 57 3.60 0.83 27.68
N SER A 58 4.16 1.67 28.55
CA SER A 58 3.35 2.51 29.44
C SER A 58 2.54 3.55 28.66
N ASP A 59 1.43 4.04 29.20
CA ASP A 59 0.50 4.92 28.45
C ASP A 59 1.16 6.18 27.88
N ALA A 60 2.07 6.80 28.64
CA ALA A 60 2.86 7.94 28.14
C ALA A 60 3.74 7.54 26.94
N MET A 61 4.36 6.36 26.99
CA MET A 61 5.24 5.86 25.93
C MET A 61 4.49 5.34 24.70
N LYS A 62 3.25 4.84 24.87
CA LYS A 62 2.37 4.40 23.77
C LYS A 62 2.20 5.51 22.75
N LEU A 63 1.74 6.69 23.19
CA LEU A 63 1.48 7.81 22.29
C LEU A 63 2.77 8.40 21.73
N MET A 64 3.80 8.53 22.57
CA MET A 64 5.13 9.03 22.16
C MET A 64 5.85 8.11 21.17
N THR A 65 5.47 6.83 21.07
CA THR A 65 6.10 5.87 20.15
C THR A 65 5.24 5.58 18.92
N CYS A 66 3.92 5.39 19.10
CA CYS A 66 3.02 5.05 18.01
C CYS A 66 2.92 6.18 16.96
N LEU A 67 2.85 7.44 17.41
CA LEU A 67 2.67 8.59 16.53
C LEU A 67 3.91 8.85 15.66
N PRO A 68 5.15 8.84 16.20
CA PRO A 68 6.35 8.90 15.37
C PRO A 68 6.51 7.70 14.44
N LEU A 69 6.19 6.48 14.88
CA LEU A 69 6.25 5.30 13.99
C LEU A 69 5.31 5.45 12.79
N ALA A 70 4.07 5.87 13.02
CA ALA A 70 3.11 6.12 11.96
C ALA A 70 3.61 7.22 11.00
N ALA A 71 4.19 8.30 11.55
CA ALA A 71 4.77 9.38 10.76
C ALA A 71 5.97 8.90 9.92
N VAL A 72 6.83 8.02 10.46
CA VAL A 72 7.96 7.43 9.74
C VAL A 72 7.47 6.52 8.61
N VAL A 73 6.50 5.64 8.88
CA VAL A 73 5.89 4.79 7.83
C VAL A 73 5.32 5.67 6.72
N PHE A 74 4.47 6.64 7.07
CA PHE A 74 3.88 7.52 6.07
C PHE A 74 4.94 8.32 5.30
N GLY A 75 5.88 8.94 6.02
CA GLY A 75 6.93 9.78 5.45
C GLY A 75 7.87 9.04 4.51
N LEU A 76 8.29 7.82 4.88
CA LEU A 76 9.13 6.97 4.02
C LEU A 76 8.40 6.58 2.74
N ASN A 77 7.15 6.11 2.84
CA ASN A 77 6.37 5.71 1.68
C ASN A 77 6.06 6.90 0.77
N TYR A 78 5.72 8.06 1.35
CA TYR A 78 5.49 9.29 0.61
C TYR A 78 6.76 9.77 -0.11
N TRP A 79 7.90 9.77 0.58
CA TRP A 79 9.18 10.19 0.01
C TRP A 79 9.65 9.26 -1.12
N VAL A 80 9.53 7.94 -0.95
CA VAL A 80 9.81 6.99 -2.03
C VAL A 80 8.84 7.21 -3.19
N GLY A 81 7.55 7.38 -2.89
CA GLY A 81 6.51 7.70 -3.85
C GLY A 81 6.83 8.94 -4.70
N LEU A 82 7.33 10.01 -4.07
CA LEU A 82 7.81 11.21 -4.80
C LEU A 82 8.96 10.88 -5.76
N ARG A 83 9.89 10.00 -5.38
CA ARG A 83 11.03 9.62 -6.24
C ARG A 83 10.64 8.74 -7.43
N ILE A 84 9.59 7.93 -7.29
CA ILE A 84 9.05 7.11 -8.39
C ILE A 84 7.99 7.86 -9.22
N GLY A 85 7.71 9.13 -8.89
CA GLY A 85 6.74 9.97 -9.60
C GLY A 85 5.28 9.70 -9.24
N THR A 86 5.03 8.88 -8.22
CA THR A 86 3.69 8.43 -7.82
C THR A 86 3.48 8.45 -6.29
N PRO A 87 3.53 9.63 -5.64
CA PRO A 87 3.53 9.78 -4.17
C PRO A 87 2.35 9.14 -3.43
N PHE A 88 1.22 8.97 -4.12
CA PHE A 88 -0.01 8.42 -3.55
C PHE A 88 -0.52 7.20 -4.32
N ALA A 89 0.27 6.65 -5.24
CA ALA A 89 -0.17 5.44 -5.95
C ALA A 89 -0.06 4.24 -5.01
N LEU A 90 -1.21 3.66 -4.71
CA LEU A 90 -1.27 2.33 -4.14
C LEU A 90 -0.99 1.31 -5.26
N PRO A 91 -0.15 0.29 -4.99
CA PRO A 91 0.02 -0.81 -5.92
C PRO A 91 -1.31 -1.47 -6.28
N THR A 92 -1.46 -1.87 -7.55
CA THR A 92 -2.71 -2.49 -8.01
C THR A 92 -2.77 -4.00 -7.79
N SER A 93 -1.65 -4.60 -7.34
CA SER A 93 -1.57 -6.02 -6.99
C SER A 93 -2.56 -6.37 -5.88
N ARG A 94 -3.61 -7.11 -6.24
CA ARG A 94 -4.65 -7.56 -5.30
C ARG A 94 -4.05 -8.36 -4.14
N GLY A 95 -3.05 -9.19 -4.41
CA GLY A 95 -2.36 -9.98 -3.40
C GLY A 95 -1.64 -9.10 -2.37
N PHE A 96 -0.94 -8.05 -2.84
CA PHE A 96 -0.33 -7.07 -1.94
C PHE A 96 -1.37 -6.33 -1.12
N LEU A 97 -2.43 -5.81 -1.75
CA LEU A 97 -3.48 -5.07 -1.06
C LEU A 97 -4.20 -5.92 -0.01
N THR A 98 -4.54 -7.18 -0.32
CA THR A 98 -5.12 -8.12 0.65
C THR A 98 -4.18 -8.34 1.84
N ALA A 99 -2.88 -8.53 1.58
CA ALA A 99 -1.89 -8.72 2.62
C ALA A 99 -1.70 -7.48 3.51
N VAL A 100 -1.75 -6.28 2.93
CA VAL A 100 -1.72 -4.99 3.66
C VAL A 100 -2.97 -4.83 4.52
N VAL A 101 -4.15 -5.17 3.99
CA VAL A 101 -5.40 -5.15 4.77
C VAL A 101 -5.33 -6.12 5.95
N ILE A 102 -4.84 -7.35 5.75
CA ILE A 102 -4.64 -8.32 6.83
C ILE A 102 -3.68 -7.75 7.87
N ALA A 103 -2.55 -7.19 7.47
CA ALA A 103 -1.60 -6.54 8.38
C ALA A 103 -2.27 -5.42 9.20
N GLY A 104 -3.07 -4.57 8.55
CA GLY A 104 -3.83 -3.50 9.19
C GLY A 104 -4.86 -4.02 10.20
N LEU A 105 -5.58 -5.10 9.87
CA LEU A 105 -6.53 -5.73 10.79
C LEU A 105 -5.83 -6.33 12.01
N ILE A 106 -4.66 -6.95 11.84
CA ILE A 106 -3.86 -7.46 12.95
C ILE A 106 -3.35 -6.32 13.84
N LEU A 107 -2.94 -5.18 13.24
CA LEU A 107 -2.57 -3.98 14.00
C LEU A 107 -3.73 -3.43 14.84
N ILE A 108 -4.92 -3.33 14.26
CA ILE A 108 -6.13 -2.92 14.98
C ILE A 108 -6.43 -3.91 16.12
N ALA A 109 -6.31 -5.22 15.86
CA ALA A 109 -6.49 -6.24 16.88
C ALA A 109 -5.47 -6.09 18.02
N ALA A 110 -4.21 -5.72 17.74
CA ALA A 110 -3.21 -5.45 18.77
C ALA A 110 -3.60 -4.26 19.65
N VAL A 111 -4.05 -3.16 19.04
CA VAL A 111 -4.53 -1.97 19.79
C VAL A 111 -5.72 -2.33 20.68
N LEU A 112 -6.71 -3.07 20.15
CA LEU A 112 -7.88 -3.52 20.90
C LEU A 112 -7.51 -4.50 22.02
N ALA A 113 -6.61 -5.45 21.76
CA ALA A 113 -6.12 -6.36 22.78
C ALA A 113 -5.44 -5.58 23.93
N GLY A 114 -4.69 -4.53 23.59
CA GLY A 114 -4.10 -3.60 24.54
C GLY A 114 -5.11 -2.88 25.42
N SER A 115 -6.20 -2.36 24.84
CA SER A 115 -7.23 -1.66 25.60
C SER A 115 -8.09 -2.58 26.47
N LEU A 116 -8.19 -3.86 26.10
CA LEU A 116 -8.91 -4.90 26.85
C LEU A 116 -8.04 -5.60 27.91
N GLY A 117 -6.77 -5.20 28.08
CA GLY A 117 -5.88 -5.80 29.07
C GLY A 117 -5.45 -7.24 28.75
N ALA A 118 -5.31 -7.57 27.47
CA ALA A 118 -4.87 -8.90 27.05
C ALA A 118 -3.46 -9.26 27.60
N PRO A 119 -3.17 -10.56 27.78
CA PRO A 119 -1.85 -10.99 28.25
C PRO A 119 -0.72 -10.55 27.31
N ASN A 120 0.39 -10.08 27.88
CA ASN A 120 1.54 -9.55 27.12
C ASN A 120 2.11 -10.50 26.06
N GLY A 121 1.95 -11.81 26.23
CA GLY A 121 2.41 -12.81 25.26
C GLY A 121 1.72 -12.76 23.90
N ILE A 122 0.56 -12.10 23.78
CA ILE A 122 -0.17 -12.00 22.50
C ILE A 122 0.47 -10.98 21.55
N PHE A 123 1.08 -9.89 22.05
CA PHE A 123 1.58 -8.82 21.20
C PHE A 123 2.77 -9.23 20.32
N PRO A 124 3.75 -10.03 20.80
CA PRO A 124 4.77 -10.60 19.92
C PRO A 124 4.19 -11.48 18.81
N LEU A 125 3.14 -12.27 19.09
CA LEU A 125 2.47 -13.10 18.09
C LEU A 125 1.78 -12.24 17.02
N LEU A 126 1.09 -11.17 17.44
CA LEU A 126 0.46 -10.22 16.52
C LEU A 126 1.51 -9.47 15.70
N ALA A 127 2.64 -9.06 16.30
CA ALA A 127 3.74 -8.41 15.60
C ALA A 127 4.37 -9.31 14.53
N VAL A 128 4.57 -10.60 14.83
CA VAL A 128 5.00 -11.61 13.84
C VAL A 128 3.95 -11.76 12.75
N GLY A 129 2.66 -11.82 13.10
CA GLY A 129 1.56 -11.88 12.14
C GLY A 129 1.58 -10.70 11.15
N VAL A 130 1.76 -9.47 11.65
CA VAL A 130 1.90 -8.26 10.84
C VAL A 130 3.12 -8.33 9.92
N ALA A 131 4.29 -8.72 10.45
CA ALA A 131 5.52 -8.82 9.68
C ALA A 131 5.39 -9.85 8.54
N VAL A 132 4.82 -11.03 8.84
CA VAL A 132 4.64 -12.11 7.89
C VAL A 132 3.61 -11.74 6.83
N SER A 133 2.45 -11.21 7.20
CA SER A 133 1.43 -10.82 6.23
C SER A 133 1.96 -9.75 5.30
N TYR A 134 2.56 -8.68 5.83
CA TYR A 134 3.15 -7.62 5.01
C TYR A 134 4.32 -8.13 4.16
N GLY A 135 5.16 -9.02 4.70
CA GLY A 135 6.26 -9.66 3.98
C GLY A 135 5.80 -10.51 2.79
N ILE A 136 4.75 -11.32 2.96
CA ILE A 136 4.13 -12.09 1.86
C ILE A 136 3.60 -11.12 0.80
N GLY A 137 2.89 -10.07 1.22
CA GLY A 137 2.44 -9.02 0.31
C GLY A 137 3.61 -8.42 -0.48
N SER A 138 4.69 -8.07 0.22
CA SER A 138 5.88 -7.47 -0.37
C SER A 138 6.50 -8.34 -1.47
N ILE A 139 6.57 -9.66 -1.25
CA ILE A 139 7.05 -10.62 -2.26
C ILE A 139 6.11 -10.64 -3.47
N LEU A 140 4.79 -10.64 -3.24
CA LEU A 140 3.80 -10.62 -4.32
C LEU A 140 3.86 -9.32 -5.13
N HIS A 141 4.06 -8.18 -4.48
CA HIS A 141 4.25 -6.90 -5.17
C HIS A 141 5.53 -6.92 -5.99
N TYR A 142 6.66 -7.29 -5.38
CA TYR A 142 7.96 -7.36 -6.05
C TYR A 142 7.92 -8.22 -7.31
N ARG A 143 7.26 -9.39 -7.25
CA ARG A 143 7.06 -10.29 -8.39
C ARG A 143 6.08 -9.77 -9.44
N SER A 144 5.19 -8.84 -9.09
CA SER A 144 4.24 -8.25 -10.05
C SER A 144 4.85 -7.10 -10.86
N THR A 145 5.97 -6.54 -10.40
CA THR A 145 6.65 -5.40 -11.02
C THR A 145 7.98 -5.77 -11.70
N HIS A 146 8.38 -7.04 -11.70
CA HIS A 146 9.59 -7.58 -12.34
C HIS A 146 9.24 -8.84 -13.12
#